data_AF-D4LSY1-F1
#
_entry.id   AF-D4LSY1-F1
#
_cell.length_a   1.000
_cell.length_b   1.000
_cell.length_c   1.000
_cell.angle_alpha   90.00
_cell.angle_beta   90.00
_cell.angle_gamma   90.00
#
_symmetry.space_group_name_H-M   'P 1'
#
loop_
_entity.id
_entity.type
_entity.pdbx_description
1 polymer ?
#
loop_
_entity_poly.entity_id
_entity_poly.type
_entity_poly.pdbx_seq_one_letter_code
_entity_poly.pdbx_strand_id
1 'polypeptide(L)'
;MLTREATYEDYGFSEEEDKKFNEFCRKLEMRDKILLLQCAAEVYPNVCDELYCCIVIGMSYDKMNKKNFVPLDRKDFYAYRKKTLAVFRAALKACNRYPF
;
A
#
# COMPACT_ATOMS: atom_id res chain seq x y z
N MET A 1 3.23 -0.29 18.07
CA MET A 1 3.88 0.80 17.33
C MET A 1 2.82 1.61 16.59
N LEU A 2 2.90 2.94 16.60
CA LEU A 2 1.97 3.78 15.84
C LEU A 2 2.27 3.66 14.35
N THR A 3 1.24 3.54 13.51
CA THR A 3 1.40 3.38 12.05
C THR A 3 2.25 4.50 11.44
N ARG A 4 2.10 5.73 11.95
CA ARG A 4 2.84 6.94 11.54
C ARG A 4 4.37 6.86 11.70
N GLU A 5 4.86 5.99 12.59
CA GLU A 5 6.28 5.85 12.93
C GLU A 5 6.89 4.57 12.37
N ALA A 6 6.07 3.64 11.90
CA ALA A 6 6.53 2.33 11.42
C ALA A 6 7.43 2.46 10.17
N THR A 7 8.59 1.83 10.24
CA THR A 7 9.50 1.58 9.14
C THR A 7 9.08 0.31 8.38
N TYR A 8 9.76 -0.01 7.28
CA TYR A 8 9.52 -1.27 6.57
C TYR A 8 10.10 -2.47 7.33
N GLU A 9 11.20 -2.26 8.05
CA GLU A 9 11.83 -3.26 8.91
C GLU A 9 10.89 -3.69 10.04
N ASP A 10 10.10 -2.76 10.60
CA ASP A 10 9.05 -3.06 11.58
C ASP A 10 7.97 -4.00 11.04
N TYR A 11 7.83 -4.10 9.71
CA TYR A 11 6.95 -5.03 9.02
C TYR A 11 7.69 -6.26 8.45
N GLY A 12 8.98 -6.42 8.78
CA GLY A 12 9.80 -7.57 8.41
C GLY A 12 10.21 -7.60 6.94
N PHE A 13 10.56 -6.47 6.34
CA PHE A 13 11.25 -6.44 5.03
C PHE A 13 12.22 -5.28 4.85
N SER A 14 13.18 -5.49 3.96
CA SER A 14 14.18 -4.49 3.56
C SER A 14 13.62 -3.49 2.54
N GLU A 15 14.31 -2.35 2.38
CA GLU A 15 13.98 -1.37 1.34
C GLU A 15 14.13 -1.91 -0.09
N GLU A 16 15.05 -2.86 -0.32
CA GLU A 16 15.20 -3.50 -1.64
C GLU A 16 14.01 -4.38 -1.98
N GLU A 17 13.52 -5.15 -1.00
CA GLU A 17 12.29 -5.93 -1.14
C GLU A 17 11.10 -5.01 -1.43
N ASP A 18 11.01 -3.84 -0.79
CA ASP A 18 9.96 -2.85 -1.06
C ASP A 18 9.98 -2.35 -2.51
N LYS A 19 11.16 -2.04 -3.06
CA LYS A 19 11.27 -1.60 -4.46
C LYS A 19 10.74 -2.65 -5.43
N LYS A 20 11.20 -3.90 -5.28
CA LYS A 20 10.73 -5.04 -6.11
C LYS A 20 9.23 -5.28 -5.93
N PHE A 21 8.74 -5.21 -4.70
CA PHE A 21 7.33 -5.42 -4.40
C PHE A 21 6.43 -4.32 -4.97
N ASN A 22 6.90 -3.07 -4.96
CA ASN A 22 6.19 -1.96 -5.61
C ASN A 22 6.11 -2.11 -7.12
N GLU A 23 7.16 -2.62 -7.77
CA GLU A 23 7.12 -2.94 -9.20
C GLU A 23 6.13 -4.06 -9.51
N PHE A 24 6.10 -5.10 -8.67
CA PHE A 24 5.09 -6.16 -8.75
C PHE A 24 3.67 -5.61 -8.61
N CYS A 25 3.42 -4.71 -7.64
CA CYS A 25 2.10 -4.11 -7.41
C CYS A 25 1.56 -3.32 -8.63
N ARG A 26 2.43 -2.82 -9.52
CA ARG A 26 2.00 -2.13 -10.75
C ARG A 26 1.54 -3.07 -11.86
N LYS A 27 1.83 -4.37 -11.72
CA LYS A 27 1.54 -5.42 -12.72
C LYS A 27 0.54 -6.46 -12.21
N LEU A 28 -0.23 -6.13 -11.17
CA LEU A 28 -1.16 -7.07 -10.55
C LEU A 28 -2.25 -7.53 -11.52
N GLU A 29 -2.53 -8.83 -11.45
CA GLU A 29 -3.72 -9.45 -12.02
C GLU A 29 -4.98 -8.94 -11.31
N MET A 30 -6.15 -9.07 -11.95
CA MET A 30 -7.42 -8.55 -11.41
C MET A 30 -7.72 -9.07 -10.00
N ARG A 31 -7.47 -10.35 -9.74
CA ARG A 31 -7.68 -10.97 -8.43
C ARG A 31 -6.85 -10.30 -7.32
N ASP A 32 -5.60 -9.97 -7.62
CA ASP A 32 -4.68 -9.39 -6.65
C ASP A 32 -4.94 -7.88 -6.48
N LYS A 33 -5.46 -7.20 -7.52
CA LYS A 33 -5.97 -5.84 -7.41
C LYS A 33 -7.13 -5.75 -6.42
N ILE A 34 -8.09 -6.69 -6.51
CA ILE A 34 -9.22 -6.76 -5.56
C ILE A 34 -8.71 -7.01 -4.15
N LEU A 35 -7.77 -7.94 -3.98
CA LEU A 35 -7.17 -8.22 -2.68
C LEU A 35 -6.47 -6.99 -2.09
N LEU A 36 -5.70 -6.26 -2.89
CA LEU A 36 -5.03 -5.03 -2.45
C LEU A 36 -6.04 -3.97 -2.01
N LEU A 37 -7.15 -3.80 -2.76
CA LEU A 37 -8.22 -2.87 -2.38
C LEU A 37 -8.87 -3.27 -1.05
N GLN A 38 -9.09 -4.57 -0.82
CA GLN A 38 -9.58 -5.08 0.46
C GLN A 38 -8.60 -4.79 1.61
N CYS A 39 -7.30 -4.99 1.39
CA CYS A 39 -6.27 -4.66 2.39
C CYS A 39 -6.21 -3.15 2.67
N ALA A 40 -6.36 -2.29 1.66
CA ALA A 40 -6.40 -0.85 1.85
C ALA A 40 -7.63 -0.42 2.67
N ALA A 41 -8.79 -1.01 2.38
CA ALA A 41 -10.02 -0.78 3.14
C ALA A 41 -9.91 -1.25 4.61
N GLU A 42 -9.25 -2.39 4.86
CA GLU A 42 -8.97 -2.87 6.22
C GLU A 42 -8.05 -1.91 6.99
N VAL A 43 -7.03 -1.37 6.31
CA VAL A 43 -6.04 -0.50 6.93
C VAL A 43 -6.60 0.88 7.25
N TYR A 44 -7.24 1.53 6.27
CA TYR A 44 -7.85 2.85 6.46
C TYR A 44 -8.91 3.14 5.37
N PRO A 45 -10.21 2.92 5.66
CA PRO A 45 -11.29 3.02 4.66
C PRO A 45 -11.39 4.38 3.96
N ASN A 46 -11.15 5.48 4.68
CA ASN A 46 -11.44 6.84 4.20
C ASN A 46 -10.54 7.30 3.03
N VAL A 47 -9.41 6.62 2.79
CA VAL A 47 -8.52 6.91 1.65
C VAL A 47 -8.16 5.67 0.84
N CYS A 48 -9.04 4.66 0.86
CA CYS A 48 -8.79 3.36 0.25
C CYS A 48 -8.43 3.49 -1.24
N ASP A 49 -9.19 4.28 -1.99
CA ASP A 49 -9.00 4.48 -3.42
C ASP A 49 -7.68 5.21 -3.73
N GLU A 50 -7.31 6.19 -2.90
CA GLU A 50 -6.05 6.93 -3.02
C GLU A 50 -4.85 6.04 -2.70
N LEU A 51 -4.96 5.18 -1.68
CA LEU A 51 -3.92 4.19 -1.36
C LEU A 51 -3.73 3.21 -2.52
N TYR A 52 -4.83 2.69 -3.06
CA TYR A 52 -4.81 1.82 -4.23
C TYR A 52 -4.19 2.52 -5.45
N CYS A 53 -4.61 3.75 -5.76
CA CYS A 53 -4.06 4.55 -6.85
C CYS A 53 -2.56 4.81 -6.66
N CYS A 54 -2.12 5.09 -5.43
CA CYS A 54 -0.71 5.30 -5.13
C CYS A 54 0.13 4.06 -5.40
N ILE A 55 -0.37 2.89 -5.02
CA ILE A 55 0.36 1.62 -5.12
C ILE A 55 0.35 1.08 -6.55
N VAL A 56 -0.83 0.99 -7.17
CA VAL A 56 -1.00 0.32 -8.48
C VAL A 56 -0.70 1.27 -9.64
N ILE A 57 -1.17 2.51 -9.58
CA ILE A 57 -1.01 3.49 -10.67
C ILE A 57 0.31 4.28 -10.51
N GLY A 58 0.83 4.38 -9.28
CA GLY A 58 2.03 5.16 -8.99
C GLY A 58 1.76 6.66 -8.86
N MET A 59 0.51 7.07 -8.58
CA MET A 59 0.20 8.48 -8.37
C MET A 59 0.63 8.94 -6.97
N SER A 60 1.38 10.05 -6.87
CA SER A 60 1.80 10.57 -5.57
C SER A 60 0.65 11.24 -4.82
N TYR A 61 0.75 11.29 -3.49
CA TYR A 61 -0.18 12.05 -2.63
C TYR A 61 -0.39 13.47 -3.16
N ASP A 62 0.70 14.18 -3.46
CA ASP A 62 0.65 15.58 -3.90
C ASP A 62 -0.13 15.74 -5.22
N LYS A 63 -0.03 14.77 -6.14
CA LYS A 63 -0.78 14.77 -7.40
C LYS A 63 -2.27 14.46 -7.19
N MET A 64 -2.59 13.52 -6.31
CA MET A 64 -3.98 13.18 -5.97
C MET A 64 -4.65 14.35 -5.25
N ASN A 65 -4.02 14.86 -4.20
CA ASN A 65 -4.52 15.96 -3.37
C ASN A 65 -4.75 17.27 -4.15
N LYS A 66 -3.94 17.52 -5.19
CA LYS A 66 -4.16 18.66 -6.09
C LYS A 66 -5.41 18.49 -6.97
N LYS A 67 -5.78 17.26 -7.34
CA LYS A 67 -6.95 16.97 -8.18
C LYS A 67 -8.22 16.87 -7.33
N ASN A 68 -8.16 16.09 -6.25
CA ASN A 68 -9.23 15.84 -5.31
C ASN A 68 -8.65 15.88 -3.90
N PHE A 69 -9.30 16.56 -2.97
CA PHE A 69 -8.85 16.63 -1.58
C PHE A 69 -8.71 15.23 -0.98
N VAL A 70 -7.54 14.91 -0.45
CA VAL A 70 -7.28 13.68 0.30
C VAL A 70 -7.41 13.99 1.80
N PRO A 71 -8.33 13.33 2.54
CA PRO A 71 -8.60 13.63 3.95
C PRO A 71 -7.55 13.05 4.92
N LEU A 72 -6.27 13.22 4.61
CA LEU A 72 -5.12 12.83 5.45
C LEU A 72 -3.96 13.78 5.24
N ASP A 73 -3.12 13.96 6.26
CA ASP A 73 -1.83 14.59 6.02
C ASP A 73 -0.90 13.68 5.19
N ARG A 74 0.08 14.28 4.52
CA ARG A 74 1.02 13.56 3.65
C ARG A 74 1.77 12.45 4.38
N LYS A 75 2.13 12.66 5.66
CA LYS A 75 2.93 11.72 6.44
C LYS A 75 2.11 10.49 6.82
N ASP A 76 0.87 10.69 7.28
CA ASP A 76 -0.09 9.63 7.58
C ASP A 76 -0.46 8.85 6.34
N PHE A 77 -0.67 9.52 5.21
CA PHE A 77 -0.95 8.85 3.95
C PHE A 77 0.14 7.83 3.60
N TYR A 78 1.42 8.22 3.64
CA TYR A 78 2.52 7.30 3.32
C TYR A 78 2.73 6.22 4.40
N ALA A 79 2.38 6.51 5.66
CA ALA A 79 2.37 5.52 6.72
C ALA A 79 1.29 4.44 6.49
N TYR A 80 0.07 4.83 6.13
CA TYR A 80 -1.00 3.89 5.77
C TYR A 80 -0.71 3.14 4.48
N ARG A 81 -0.09 3.79 3.48
CA ARG A 81 0.42 3.10 2.28
C ARG A 81 1.39 1.98 2.64
N LYS A 82 2.35 2.26 3.52
CA LYS A 82 3.31 1.26 3.99
C LYS A 82 2.61 0.09 4.70
N LYS A 83 1.70 0.39 5.62
CA LYS A 83 0.91 -0.63 6.32
C LYS A 83 0.07 -1.47 5.35
N THR A 84 -0.52 -0.84 4.33
CA THR A 84 -1.28 -1.53 3.27
C THR A 84 -0.42 -2.53 2.52
N LEU A 85 0.81 -2.16 2.13
CA LEU A 85 1.76 -3.07 1.50
C LEU A 85 2.13 -4.25 2.42
N ALA A 86 2.32 -4.00 3.72
CA ALA A 86 2.61 -5.04 4.70
C ALA A 86 1.45 -6.05 4.84
N VAL A 87 0.21 -5.56 4.97
CA VAL A 87 -0.99 -6.41 5.06
C VAL A 87 -1.20 -7.19 3.76
N PHE A 88 -1.05 -6.53 2.61
CA PHE A 88 -1.17 -7.18 1.30
C PHE A 88 -0.11 -8.27 1.10
N ARG A 89 1.14 -8.02 1.49
CA ARG A 89 2.21 -9.02 1.49
C ARG A 89 1.87 -10.24 2.34
N ALA A 90 1.36 -10.02 3.56
CA ALA A 90 0.93 -11.10 4.43
C ALA A 90 -0.21 -11.92 3.80
N ALA A 91 -1.18 -11.26 3.19
CA ALA A 91 -2.29 -11.91 2.49
C ALA A 91 -1.82 -12.74 1.28
N LEU A 92 -0.89 -12.22 0.48
CA LEU A 92 -0.29 -12.99 -0.63
C LEU A 92 0.45 -14.22 -0.14
N LYS A 93 1.24 -14.11 0.95
CA LYS A 93 1.94 -15.24 1.57
C LYS A 93 0.96 -16.30 2.06
N ALA A 94 -0.10 -15.89 2.77
CA ALA A 94 -1.14 -16.80 3.25
C ALA A 94 -1.86 -17.54 2.11
N CYS A 95 -1.91 -16.96 0.91
CA CYS A 95 -2.50 -17.59 -0.27
C CYS A 95 -1.47 -18.27 -1.20
N ASN A 96 -0.20 -18.43 -0.80
CA ASN A 96 0.87 -18.97 -1.65
C ASN A 96 1.03 -18.25 -3.00
N ARG A 97 0.80 -16.93 -3.02
CA ARG A 97 0.89 -16.04 -4.18
C ARG A 97 1.97 -14.98 -4.07
N TYR A 98 2.76 -15.01 -2.99
CA TYR A 98 3.85 -14.07 -2.83
C TYR A 98 4.97 -14.42 -3.85
N PRO A 99 5.43 -13.47 -4.67
CA PRO A 99 6.25 -13.76 -5.85
C PRO A 99 7.75 -13.98 -5.54
N PHE A 100 8.16 -13.96 -4.27
CA PHE A 100 9.56 -14.02 -3.83
C PHE A 100 9.78 -15.03 -2.70
#